data_AF-A0A3D2A879-F1
#
_entry.id   AF-A0A3D2A879-F1
#
_cell.length_a   1.000
_cell.length_b   1.000
_cell.length_c   1.000
_cell.angle_alpha   90.00
_cell.angle_beta   90.00
_cell.angle_gamma   90.00
#
_symmetry.space_group_name_H-M   'P 1'
#
loop_
_entity.id
_entity.type
_entity.pdbx_description
1 polymer ?
#
loop_
_entity_poly.entity_id
_entity_poly.type
_entity_poly.pdbx_seq_one_letter_code
_entity_poly.pdbx_strand_id
1 'polypeptide(L)'
;MEIVFVCTGNTCRSPFAEGYFNSLKLKGVHAVSRGLSTDGLPASDNSRQTASEYGFDISSHRSALFSKKDFDADYIFTVSDRIRDFLIANGADKNKVFTLGNGIADPYGGNIDVYRSALGQIADEIDNLVFEGFFDQIKIVNIKSEHIPFIVKTEQETFSLPWSEKSIREYLKRPGENNLNDIFVASKNGQPLGYIALFHCLDEGNITRLAVGEKYRNAGVATKLIDKVFSYARKTKLSFVTLEVRTSNQKAVSLYKKFGFEVEGQRKNFYVNPTEDALIMTRRF
;
A
#
# COMPACT_ATOMS: atom_id res chain seq x y z
N MET A 1 10.65 1.28 -6.73
CA MET A 1 10.83 2.02 -5.48
C MET A 1 12.13 1.54 -4.88
N GLU A 2 13.07 2.46 -4.67
CA GLU A 2 14.37 2.17 -4.07
C GLU A 2 14.36 2.60 -2.60
N ILE A 3 14.70 1.66 -1.72
CA ILE A 3 14.79 1.85 -0.29
C ILE A 3 16.25 1.74 0.14
N VAL A 4 16.72 2.67 0.97
CA VAL A 4 18.08 2.63 1.51
C VAL A 4 18.04 2.47 3.03
N PHE A 5 18.60 1.37 3.55
CA PHE A 5 18.79 1.18 4.99
C PHE A 5 20.18 1.67 5.42
N VAL A 6 20.26 2.52 6.44
CA VAL A 6 21.51 3.17 6.87
C VAL A 6 21.82 2.86 8.33
N CYS A 7 23.03 2.34 8.57
CA CYS A 7 23.61 2.27 9.91
C CYS A 7 25.04 2.83 9.91
N THR A 8 25.74 2.76 11.04
CA THR A 8 27.10 3.33 11.15
C THR A 8 28.10 2.59 10.27
N GLY A 9 28.27 1.29 10.47
CA GLY A 9 29.33 0.50 9.82
C GLY A 9 28.86 -0.51 8.78
N ASN A 10 27.58 -0.57 8.42
CA ASN A 10 27.04 -1.46 7.37
C ASN A 10 27.58 -2.91 7.36
N THR A 11 27.78 -3.47 8.55
CA THR A 11 28.23 -4.86 8.77
C THR A 11 27.24 -5.68 9.61
N CYS A 12 26.23 -5.05 10.21
CA CYS A 12 25.25 -5.68 11.11
C CYS A 12 23.80 -5.28 10.80
N ARG A 13 23.32 -4.15 11.36
CA ARG A 13 21.90 -3.74 11.32
C ARG A 13 21.37 -3.39 9.92
N SER A 14 22.06 -2.58 9.11
CA SER A 14 21.56 -2.26 7.77
C SER A 14 21.63 -3.45 6.80
N PRO A 15 22.64 -4.35 6.84
CA PRO A 15 22.60 -5.62 6.09
C PRO A 15 21.45 -6.54 6.51
N PHE A 16 21.12 -6.61 7.80
CA PHE A 16 19.94 -7.31 8.28
C PHE A 16 18.66 -6.76 7.66
N ALA A 17 18.48 -5.44 7.69
CA ALA A 17 17.30 -4.81 7.14
C ALA A 17 17.17 -5.02 5.62
N GLU A 18 18.25 -4.87 4.86
CA GLU A 18 18.27 -5.14 3.41
C GLU A 18 17.94 -6.60 3.11
N GLY A 19 18.65 -7.53 3.75
CA GLY A 19 18.48 -8.97 3.52
C GLY A 19 17.08 -9.45 3.86
N TYR A 20 16.56 -9.06 5.02
CA TYR A 20 15.20 -9.40 5.43
C TYR A 20 14.17 -8.80 4.47
N PHE A 21 14.23 -7.49 4.21
CA PHE A 21 13.29 -6.81 3.33
C PHE A 21 13.22 -7.43 1.94
N ASN A 22 14.38 -7.71 1.32
CA ASN A 22 14.44 -8.30 -0.02
C ASN A 22 13.96 -9.76 -0.02
N SER A 23 14.07 -10.49 1.10
CA SER A 23 13.55 -11.85 1.24
C SER A 23 12.02 -11.93 1.16
N LEU A 24 11.32 -10.84 1.50
CA LEU A 24 9.85 -10.72 1.40
C LEU A 24 9.35 -10.65 -0.05
N LYS A 25 10.25 -10.43 -1.04
CA LYS A 25 9.94 -10.41 -2.48
C LYS A 25 8.79 -9.45 -2.85
N LEU A 26 8.76 -8.28 -2.20
CA LEU A 26 7.76 -7.25 -2.47
C LEU A 26 7.88 -6.75 -3.91
N LYS A 27 6.75 -6.68 -4.64
CA LYS A 27 6.76 -6.34 -6.06
C LYS A 27 7.09 -4.86 -6.29
N GLY A 28 8.11 -4.61 -7.11
CA GLY A 28 8.47 -3.26 -7.57
C GLY A 28 9.15 -2.40 -6.49
N VAL A 29 9.56 -3.00 -5.38
CA VAL A 29 10.32 -2.35 -4.31
C VAL A 29 11.59 -3.17 -4.09
N HIS A 30 12.72 -2.50 -3.93
CA HIS A 30 14.01 -3.12 -3.70
C HIS A 30 14.77 -2.30 -2.66
N ALA A 31 15.44 -2.98 -1.74
CA ALA A 31 16.27 -2.35 -0.72
C ALA A 31 17.76 -2.55 -0.99
N VAL A 32 18.55 -1.55 -0.60
CA VAL A 32 20.01 -1.64 -0.47
C VAL A 32 20.42 -1.13 0.91
N SER A 33 21.57 -1.58 1.42
CA SER A 33 22.13 -1.06 2.66
C SER A 33 23.36 -0.16 2.44
N ARG A 34 23.54 0.80 3.36
CA ARG A 34 24.67 1.73 3.40
C ARG A 34 25.20 1.93 4.82
N GLY A 35 26.44 2.38 4.88
CA GLY A 35 27.18 2.76 6.09
C GLY A 35 27.68 4.19 6.02
N LEU A 36 28.03 4.77 7.16
CA LEU A 36 28.66 6.08 7.23
C LEU A 36 30.19 6.02 7.37
N SER A 37 30.76 4.88 7.79
CA SER A 37 32.17 4.82 8.21
C SER A 37 33.02 3.72 7.59
N THR A 38 32.46 2.78 6.84
CA THR A 38 33.18 1.60 6.35
C THR A 38 32.82 1.29 4.90
N ASP A 39 33.79 0.76 4.15
CA ASP A 39 33.63 0.35 2.76
C ASP A 39 34.34 -1.00 2.51
N GLY A 40 33.73 -1.88 1.72
CA GLY A 40 34.28 -3.18 1.31
C GLY A 40 34.35 -4.28 2.37
N LEU A 41 33.94 -4.07 3.62
CA LEU A 41 33.96 -5.09 4.67
C LEU A 41 32.82 -6.10 4.52
N PRO A 42 33.02 -7.39 4.83
CA PRO A 42 31.93 -8.35 4.90
C PRO A 42 30.97 -8.01 6.06
N ALA A 43 29.74 -8.53 5.98
CA ALA A 43 28.89 -8.63 7.17
C ALA A 43 29.62 -9.42 8.27
N SER A 44 29.45 -9.03 9.53
CA SER A 44 30.12 -9.70 10.65
C SER A 44 29.69 -11.17 10.74
N ASP A 45 30.52 -12.02 11.35
CA ASP A 45 30.24 -13.46 11.46
C ASP A 45 28.91 -13.73 12.18
N ASN A 46 28.68 -13.04 13.31
CA ASN A 46 27.42 -13.10 14.04
C ASN A 46 26.25 -12.61 13.18
N SER A 47 26.45 -11.60 12.33
CA SER A 47 25.41 -11.15 11.39
C SER A 47 25.06 -12.23 10.38
N ARG A 48 26.07 -12.83 9.74
CA ARG A 48 25.85 -13.87 8.72
C ARG A 48 25.17 -15.10 9.31
N GLN A 49 25.61 -15.53 10.50
CA GLN A 49 24.98 -16.63 11.22
C GLN A 49 23.52 -16.30 11.57
N THR A 50 23.26 -15.15 12.18
CA THR A 50 21.91 -14.76 12.61
C THR A 50 20.95 -14.63 11.43
N ALA A 51 21.40 -14.05 10.31
CA ALA A 51 20.59 -13.94 9.09
C ALA A 51 20.23 -15.33 8.53
N SER A 52 21.20 -16.24 8.48
CA SER A 52 20.97 -17.62 8.03
C SER A 52 19.99 -18.36 8.95
N GLU A 53 20.08 -18.16 10.27
CA GLU A 53 19.14 -18.73 11.25
C GLU A 53 17.72 -18.18 11.04
N TYR A 54 17.61 -16.91 10.63
CA TYR A 54 16.33 -16.23 10.36
C TYR A 54 15.74 -16.55 8.98
N GLY A 55 16.52 -17.18 8.08
CA GLY A 55 16.05 -17.67 6.79
C GLY A 55 16.42 -16.82 5.56
N PHE A 56 17.42 -15.93 5.65
CA PHE A 56 17.93 -15.20 4.49
C PHE A 56 19.47 -15.11 4.50
N ASP A 57 20.07 -14.87 3.33
CA ASP A 57 21.53 -14.87 3.15
C ASP A 57 22.09 -13.46 2.95
N ILE A 58 23.13 -13.11 3.70
CA ILE A 58 23.93 -11.89 3.56
C ILE A 58 25.43 -12.19 3.44
N SER A 59 25.81 -13.43 3.11
CA SER A 59 27.20 -13.88 3.01
C SER A 59 28.01 -13.15 1.92
N SER A 60 27.33 -12.75 0.84
CA SER A 60 27.90 -11.99 -0.27
C SER A 60 27.95 -10.49 0.00
N HIS A 61 27.33 -10.00 1.09
CA HIS A 61 27.27 -8.57 1.43
C HIS A 61 28.67 -7.95 1.55
N ARG A 62 28.81 -6.73 1.06
CA ARG A 62 29.97 -5.87 1.29
C ARG A 62 29.49 -4.50 1.69
N SER A 63 30.07 -3.96 2.76
CA SER A 63 29.71 -2.64 3.25
C SER A 63 29.94 -1.60 2.16
N ALA A 64 29.03 -0.65 1.99
CA ALA A 64 29.14 0.44 1.04
C ALA A 64 28.84 1.77 1.73
N LEU A 65 29.63 2.81 1.44
CA LEU A 65 29.41 4.14 2.00
C LEU A 65 28.15 4.79 1.43
N PHE A 66 27.39 5.45 2.30
CA PHE A 66 26.31 6.34 1.90
C PHE A 66 26.91 7.50 1.09
N SER A 67 26.32 7.79 -0.06
CA SER A 67 26.85 8.74 -1.04
C SER A 67 25.74 9.65 -1.55
N LYS A 68 26.11 10.71 -2.27
CA LYS A 68 25.12 11.72 -2.74
C LYS A 68 24.01 11.13 -3.59
N LYS A 69 24.29 10.05 -4.36
CA LYS A 69 23.27 9.35 -5.17
C LYS A 69 22.18 8.71 -4.30
N ASP A 70 22.52 8.30 -3.07
CA ASP A 70 21.59 7.60 -2.20
C ASP A 70 20.53 8.57 -1.63
N PHE A 71 20.71 9.90 -1.76
CA PHE A 71 19.66 10.88 -1.47
C PHE A 71 18.48 10.83 -2.46
N ASP A 72 18.68 10.26 -3.66
CA ASP A 72 17.63 10.14 -4.67
C ASP A 72 16.66 8.99 -4.40
N ALA A 73 16.94 8.15 -3.39
CA ALA A 73 16.07 7.07 -2.97
C ALA A 73 14.64 7.55 -2.67
N ASP A 74 13.66 6.66 -2.86
CA ASP A 74 12.27 6.97 -2.53
C ASP A 74 12.11 7.14 -1.01
N TYR A 75 12.75 6.25 -0.24
CA TYR A 75 12.78 6.28 1.21
C TYR A 75 14.13 5.84 1.78
N ILE A 76 14.56 6.50 2.85
CA ILE A 76 15.78 6.20 3.59
C ILE A 76 15.40 5.85 5.02
N PHE A 77 15.75 4.66 5.47
CA PHE A 77 15.48 4.18 6.83
C PHE A 77 16.78 4.08 7.62
N THR A 78 16.87 4.80 8.73
CA THR A 78 18.03 4.80 9.61
C THR A 78 17.76 3.95 10.85
N VAL A 79 18.81 3.37 11.41
CA VAL A 79 18.69 2.59 12.67
C VAL A 79 18.70 3.45 13.92
N SER A 80 18.84 4.78 13.79
CA SER A 80 18.79 5.72 14.90
C SER A 80 18.48 7.14 14.44
N ASP A 81 17.90 7.93 15.34
CA ASP A 81 17.62 9.36 15.12
C ASP A 81 18.90 10.15 14.84
N ARG A 82 20.02 9.79 15.48
CA ARG A 82 21.30 10.46 15.26
C ARG A 82 21.75 10.38 13.80
N ILE A 83 21.56 9.23 13.16
CA ILE A 83 21.89 9.05 11.74
C ILE A 83 20.89 9.82 10.88
N ARG A 84 19.58 9.77 11.21
CA ARG A 84 18.55 10.53 10.50
C ARG A 84 18.88 12.02 10.48
N ASP A 85 19.13 12.59 11.65
CA ASP A 85 19.37 14.01 11.83
C ASP A 85 20.67 14.43 11.13
N PHE A 86 21.69 13.57 11.16
CA PHE A 86 22.92 13.76 10.37
C PHE A 86 22.63 13.79 8.87
N LEU A 87 21.85 12.85 8.32
CA LEU A 87 21.53 12.82 6.89
C LEU A 87 20.70 14.03 6.46
N ILE A 88 19.71 14.44 7.27
CA ILE A 88 18.89 15.64 7.01
C ILE A 88 19.78 16.90 7.00
N ALA A 89 20.67 17.04 7.99
CA ALA A 89 21.61 18.16 8.04
C ALA A 89 22.57 18.21 6.83
N ASN A 90 22.76 17.07 6.16
CA ASN A 90 23.63 16.94 4.99
C ASN A 90 22.85 16.84 3.66
N GLY A 91 21.55 17.19 3.64
CA GLY A 91 20.78 17.40 2.42
C GLY A 91 19.70 16.37 2.11
N ALA A 92 19.45 15.40 2.98
CA ALA A 92 18.33 14.49 2.79
C ALA A 92 16.98 15.20 2.97
N ASP A 93 16.00 14.88 2.11
CA ASP A 93 14.62 15.35 2.30
C ASP A 93 14.01 14.73 3.56
N LYS A 94 13.70 15.57 4.55
CA LYS A 94 13.10 15.15 5.83
C LYS A 94 11.80 14.34 5.68
N ASN A 95 11.09 14.45 4.55
CA ASN A 95 9.87 13.68 4.30
C ASN A 95 10.15 12.27 3.77
N LYS A 96 11.40 11.97 3.44
CA LYS A 96 11.86 10.67 2.92
C LYS A 96 12.74 9.90 3.91
N VAL A 97 13.23 10.54 4.97
CA VAL A 97 14.10 9.90 5.98
C VAL A 97 13.34 9.55 7.24
N PHE A 98 13.38 8.28 7.61
CA PHE A 98 12.68 7.72 8.76
C PHE A 98 13.66 6.96 9.66
N THR A 99 13.36 6.90 10.96
CA THR A 99 14.04 5.99 11.88
C THR A 99 13.22 4.70 11.97
N LEU A 100 13.86 3.53 11.90
CA LEU A 100 13.19 2.24 12.13
C LEU A 100 12.79 2.12 13.60
N GLY A 101 11.49 1.92 13.85
CA GLY A 101 10.92 1.91 15.19
C GLY A 101 11.36 3.13 16.01
N ASN A 102 11.79 2.88 17.24
CA ASN A 102 12.39 3.89 18.13
C ASN A 102 13.93 3.87 18.09
N GLY A 103 14.51 3.36 17.00
CA GLY A 103 15.93 3.07 16.87
C GLY A 103 16.29 1.67 17.36
N ILE A 104 17.31 1.09 16.73
CA ILE A 104 17.79 -0.27 16.99
C ILE A 104 19.15 -0.21 17.68
N ALA A 105 19.22 -0.79 18.89
CA ALA A 105 20.44 -0.90 19.67
C ALA A 105 21.56 -1.54 18.85
N ASP A 106 22.81 -1.06 19.00
CA ASP A 106 23.94 -1.57 18.23
C ASP A 106 24.39 -2.93 18.75
N PRO A 107 24.29 -4.02 17.96
CA PRO A 107 24.71 -5.34 18.41
C PRO A 107 26.23 -5.54 18.30
N TYR A 108 26.96 -4.61 17.67
CA TYR A 108 28.38 -4.79 17.36
C TYR A 108 29.23 -5.08 18.61
N GLY A 109 29.98 -6.18 18.57
CA GLY A 109 30.81 -6.64 19.69
C GLY A 109 30.06 -7.40 20.79
N GLY A 110 28.72 -7.51 20.68
CA GLY A 110 27.90 -8.34 21.57
C GLY A 110 27.96 -9.83 21.24
N ASN A 111 27.34 -10.64 22.09
CA ASN A 111 27.13 -12.07 21.82
C ASN A 111 26.01 -12.28 20.78
N ILE A 112 25.86 -13.53 20.30
CA ILE A 112 24.89 -13.87 19.25
C ILE A 112 23.44 -13.51 19.61
N ASP A 113 23.05 -13.54 20.88
CA ASP A 113 21.68 -13.24 21.29
C ASP A 113 21.35 -11.74 21.15
N VAL A 114 22.34 -10.86 21.32
CA VAL A 114 22.18 -9.42 21.02
C VAL A 114 21.92 -9.20 19.53
N TYR A 115 22.60 -9.96 18.66
CA TYR A 115 22.36 -9.90 17.21
C TYR A 115 20.97 -10.42 16.84
N ARG A 116 20.54 -11.54 17.43
CA ARG A 116 19.18 -12.09 17.26
C ARG A 116 18.11 -11.09 17.67
N SER A 117 18.27 -10.46 18.84
CA SER A 117 17.34 -9.43 19.30
C SER A 117 17.29 -8.23 18.36
N ALA A 118 18.43 -7.78 17.84
CA ALA A 118 18.47 -6.66 16.91
C ALA A 118 17.80 -7.00 15.57
N LEU A 119 18.04 -8.20 15.02
CA LEU A 119 17.37 -8.65 13.80
C LEU A 119 15.86 -8.81 14.02
N GLY A 120 15.43 -9.39 15.15
CA GLY A 120 14.00 -9.53 15.47
C GLY A 120 13.27 -8.18 15.47
N GLN A 121 13.83 -7.17 16.15
CA GLN A 121 13.25 -5.82 16.14
C GLN A 121 13.21 -5.22 14.73
N ILE A 122 14.27 -5.40 13.92
CA ILE A 122 14.28 -4.91 12.53
C ILE A 122 13.18 -5.58 11.70
N ALA A 123 13.02 -6.90 11.85
CA ALA A 123 12.01 -7.66 11.12
C ALA A 123 10.60 -7.23 11.52
N ASP A 124 10.31 -7.11 12.82
CA ASP A 124 9.01 -6.67 13.33
C ASP A 124 8.63 -5.28 12.80
N GLU A 125 9.57 -4.32 12.80
CA GLU A 125 9.32 -2.97 12.29
C GLU A 125 9.11 -2.94 10.77
N ILE A 126 9.86 -3.76 10.01
CA ILE A 126 9.65 -3.90 8.57
C ILE A 126 8.28 -4.53 8.29
N ASP A 127 7.91 -5.57 9.02
CA ASP A 127 6.62 -6.25 8.87
C ASP A 127 5.46 -5.30 9.17
N ASN A 128 5.58 -4.45 10.19
CA ASN A 128 4.60 -3.41 10.49
C ASN A 128 4.45 -2.43 9.31
N LEU A 129 5.55 -1.92 8.75
CA LEU A 129 5.51 -1.02 7.59
C LEU A 129 4.88 -1.70 6.36
N VAL A 130 5.18 -2.97 6.13
CA VAL A 130 4.59 -3.76 5.04
C VAL A 130 3.09 -3.96 5.26
N PHE A 131 2.70 -4.34 6.48
CA PHE A 131 1.32 -4.55 6.88
C PHE A 131 0.47 -3.28 6.75
N GLU A 132 1.04 -2.13 7.12
CA GLU A 132 0.40 -0.82 6.97
C GLU A 132 0.35 -0.34 5.51
N GLY A 133 0.96 -1.07 4.57
CA GLY A 133 1.00 -0.71 3.16
C GLY A 133 1.91 0.48 2.88
N PHE A 134 2.92 0.74 3.71
CA PHE A 134 3.84 1.87 3.52
C PHE A 134 4.51 1.84 2.14
N PHE A 135 4.94 0.65 1.72
CA PHE A 135 5.60 0.40 0.44
C PHE A 135 4.63 0.19 -0.73
N ASP A 136 3.32 0.31 -0.49
CA ASP A 136 2.34 0.19 -1.54
C ASP A 136 2.50 1.32 -2.56
N GLN A 137 2.75 0.93 -3.80
CA GLN A 137 2.82 1.88 -4.90
C GLN A 137 1.47 2.52 -5.22
N ILE A 138 0.37 1.92 -4.74
CA ILE A 138 -0.99 2.40 -4.96
C ILE A 138 -1.56 2.79 -3.61
N LYS A 139 -1.76 4.09 -3.41
CA LYS A 139 -2.39 4.68 -2.23
C LYS A 139 -3.86 4.94 -2.50
N ILE A 140 -4.70 4.78 -1.48
CA ILE A 140 -6.11 5.16 -1.57
C ILE A 140 -6.31 6.52 -0.90
N VAL A 141 -6.77 7.49 -1.68
CA VAL A 141 -6.99 8.87 -1.24
C VAL A 141 -8.46 9.24 -1.38
N ASN A 142 -8.91 10.23 -0.61
CA ASN A 142 -10.22 10.84 -0.84
C ASN A 142 -10.22 11.58 -2.19
N ILE A 143 -11.38 11.64 -2.82
CA ILE A 143 -11.57 12.41 -4.04
C ILE A 143 -11.21 13.89 -3.86
N LYS A 144 -10.67 14.50 -4.92
CA LYS A 144 -10.37 15.92 -5.06
C LYS A 144 -10.82 16.37 -6.44
N SER A 145 -11.00 17.68 -6.62
CA SER A 145 -11.42 18.27 -7.91
C SER A 145 -10.51 17.86 -9.08
N GLU A 146 -9.22 17.69 -8.83
CA GLU A 146 -8.22 17.26 -9.82
C GLU A 146 -8.43 15.80 -10.32
N HIS A 147 -9.12 14.96 -9.56
CA HIS A 147 -9.42 13.59 -9.96
C HIS A 147 -10.63 13.48 -10.91
N ILE A 148 -11.49 14.50 -10.95
CA ILE A 148 -12.77 14.45 -11.69
C ILE A 148 -12.57 14.16 -13.19
N PRO A 149 -11.63 14.82 -13.91
CA PRO A 149 -11.42 14.53 -15.33
C PRO A 149 -11.04 13.06 -15.60
N PHE A 150 -10.23 12.46 -14.73
CA PHE A 150 -9.88 11.04 -14.82
C PHE A 150 -11.09 10.13 -14.59
N ILE A 151 -11.92 10.45 -13.60
CA ILE A 151 -13.12 9.66 -13.28
C ILE A 151 -14.11 9.71 -14.45
N VAL A 152 -14.37 10.89 -15.03
CA VAL A 152 -15.24 11.04 -16.21
C VAL A 152 -14.75 10.18 -17.37
N LYS A 153 -13.45 10.22 -17.67
CA LYS A 153 -12.87 9.38 -18.72
C LYS A 153 -13.03 7.89 -18.41
N THR A 154 -12.73 7.48 -17.18
CA THR A 154 -12.82 6.08 -16.75
C THR A 154 -14.26 5.57 -16.77
N GLU A 155 -15.23 6.43 -16.42
CA GLU A 155 -16.67 6.15 -16.53
C GLU A 155 -17.04 5.83 -17.98
N GLN A 156 -16.66 6.71 -18.93
CA GLN A 156 -16.92 6.55 -20.36
C GLN A 156 -16.31 5.27 -20.94
N GLU A 157 -15.14 4.86 -20.45
CA GLU A 157 -14.45 3.63 -20.88
C GLU A 157 -15.06 2.35 -20.27
N THR A 158 -15.82 2.46 -19.17
CA THR A 158 -16.20 1.30 -18.35
C THR A 158 -17.70 1.01 -18.34
N PHE A 159 -18.56 2.03 -18.32
CA PHE A 159 -19.99 1.87 -18.14
C PHE A 159 -20.77 2.24 -19.40
N SER A 160 -21.84 1.50 -19.69
CA SER A 160 -22.72 1.80 -20.82
C SER A 160 -23.56 3.07 -20.63
N LEU A 161 -23.76 3.48 -19.38
CA LEU A 161 -24.37 4.75 -18.98
C LEU A 161 -23.41 5.48 -18.03
N PRO A 162 -22.36 6.13 -18.57
CA PRO A 162 -21.33 6.78 -17.76
C PRO A 162 -21.89 8.00 -17.03
N TRP A 163 -21.40 8.26 -15.82
CA TRP A 163 -21.69 9.53 -15.15
C TRP A 163 -21.05 10.71 -15.88
N SER A 164 -21.82 11.79 -16.02
CA SER A 164 -21.29 13.08 -16.46
C SER A 164 -20.48 13.75 -15.35
N GLU A 165 -19.61 14.69 -15.71
CA GLU A 165 -18.91 15.54 -14.73
C GLU A 165 -19.89 16.21 -13.76
N LYS A 166 -21.01 16.71 -14.28
CA LYS A 166 -22.08 17.32 -13.49
C LYS A 166 -22.63 16.32 -12.46
N SER A 167 -22.92 15.09 -12.88
CA SER A 167 -23.43 14.03 -12.01
C SER A 167 -22.44 13.64 -10.92
N ILE A 168 -21.14 13.56 -11.23
CA ILE A 168 -20.10 13.30 -10.22
C ILE A 168 -20.04 14.45 -9.21
N ARG A 169 -20.05 15.70 -9.68
CA ARG A 169 -20.05 16.87 -8.78
C ARG A 169 -21.30 16.93 -7.91
N GLU A 170 -22.46 16.54 -8.44
CA GLU A 170 -23.71 16.45 -7.68
C GLU A 170 -23.69 15.30 -6.67
N TYR A 171 -23.12 14.14 -7.03
CA TYR A 171 -22.93 13.02 -6.10
C TYR A 171 -22.13 13.43 -4.85
N LEU A 172 -21.11 14.28 -5.04
CA LEU A 172 -20.28 14.84 -3.97
C LEU A 172 -20.89 16.04 -3.24
N LYS A 173 -21.89 16.71 -3.83
CA LYS A 173 -22.55 17.87 -3.25
C LYS A 173 -23.82 17.44 -2.52
N ARG A 174 -23.73 17.17 -1.21
CA ARG A 174 -24.89 17.23 -0.32
C ARG A 174 -24.53 17.94 1.00
N PRO A 175 -25.28 18.99 1.39
CA PRO A 175 -25.09 19.68 2.67
C PRO A 175 -25.71 18.87 3.82
N GLY A 176 -24.96 18.67 4.90
CA GLY A 176 -25.38 18.02 6.14
C GLY A 176 -24.21 17.38 6.89
N GLU A 177 -24.32 17.19 8.21
CA GLU A 177 -23.25 16.65 9.07
C GLU A 177 -22.87 15.19 8.78
N ASN A 178 -23.67 14.48 7.96
CA ASN A 178 -23.43 13.10 7.55
C ASN A 178 -23.40 12.99 6.02
N ASN A 179 -22.21 13.14 5.42
CA ASN A 179 -22.02 12.86 4.00
C ASN A 179 -22.26 11.36 3.75
N LEU A 180 -23.35 11.02 3.03
CA LEU A 180 -23.74 9.64 2.72
C LEU A 180 -23.04 9.09 1.47
N ASN A 181 -22.30 9.93 0.75
CA ASN A 181 -21.67 9.62 -0.52
C ASN A 181 -20.15 9.81 -0.42
N ASP A 182 -19.41 8.72 -0.59
CA ASP A 182 -17.95 8.74 -0.64
C ASP A 182 -17.45 8.28 -2.00
N ILE A 183 -16.35 8.90 -2.45
CA ILE A 183 -15.53 8.41 -3.55
C ILE A 183 -14.09 8.30 -3.07
N PHE A 184 -13.55 7.08 -3.14
CA PHE A 184 -12.14 6.81 -2.91
C PHE A 184 -11.43 6.60 -4.24
N VAL A 185 -10.24 7.18 -4.38
CA VAL A 185 -9.42 7.14 -5.59
C VAL A 185 -8.15 6.37 -5.30
N ALA A 186 -7.83 5.39 -6.13
CA ALA A 186 -6.53 4.73 -6.13
C ALA A 186 -5.56 5.58 -6.93
N SER A 187 -4.44 5.95 -6.32
CA SER A 187 -3.43 6.83 -6.91
C SER A 187 -2.03 6.25 -6.73
N LYS A 188 -1.20 6.36 -7.78
CA LYS A 188 0.23 6.02 -7.74
C LYS A 188 1.01 7.27 -8.12
N ASN A 189 1.85 7.76 -7.20
CA ASN A 189 2.64 8.98 -7.38
C ASN A 189 1.79 10.18 -7.85
N GLY A 190 0.59 10.34 -7.28
CA GLY A 190 -0.36 11.38 -7.66
C GLY A 190 -1.19 11.06 -8.90
N GLN A 191 -0.82 10.07 -9.71
CA GLN A 191 -1.57 9.65 -10.88
C GLN A 191 -2.77 8.77 -10.48
N PRO A 192 -4.02 9.17 -10.77
CA PRO A 192 -5.18 8.33 -10.49
C PRO A 192 -5.24 7.12 -11.44
N LEU A 193 -5.60 5.97 -10.89
CA LEU A 193 -5.62 4.66 -11.56
C LEU A 193 -7.01 4.03 -11.62
N GLY A 194 -7.88 4.39 -10.69
CA GLY A 194 -9.25 3.90 -10.56
C GLY A 194 -9.94 4.54 -9.37
N TYR A 195 -11.25 4.31 -9.24
CA TYR A 195 -12.05 4.81 -8.13
C TYR A 195 -13.15 3.83 -7.75
N ILE A 196 -13.65 3.98 -6.52
CA ILE A 196 -14.83 3.29 -6.00
C ILE A 196 -15.74 4.32 -5.35
N ALA A 197 -17.03 4.26 -5.68
CA ALA A 197 -18.06 5.10 -5.07
C ALA A 197 -18.91 4.25 -4.14
N LEU A 198 -19.11 4.75 -2.92
CA LEU A 198 -19.92 4.14 -1.88
C LEU A 198 -21.04 5.11 -1.53
N PHE A 199 -22.28 4.63 -1.56
CA PHE A 199 -23.38 5.26 -0.86
C PHE A 199 -23.54 4.51 0.47
N HIS A 200 -23.68 5.19 1.59
CA HIS A 200 -23.97 4.55 2.86
C HIS A 200 -25.04 5.33 3.63
N CYS A 201 -25.92 4.61 4.30
CA CYS A 201 -26.98 5.19 5.12
C CYS A 201 -27.13 4.31 6.36
N LEU A 202 -27.05 4.90 7.55
CA LEU A 202 -27.03 4.15 8.81
C LEU A 202 -25.92 3.07 8.78
N ASP A 203 -26.28 1.82 8.96
CA ASP A 203 -25.40 0.65 8.95
C ASP A 203 -25.37 -0.10 7.60
N GLU A 204 -25.93 0.49 6.54
CA GLU A 204 -25.95 -0.08 5.19
C GLU A 204 -24.96 0.62 4.26
N GLY A 205 -24.16 -0.15 3.52
CA GLY A 205 -23.31 0.35 2.44
C GLY A 205 -23.70 -0.23 1.07
N ASN A 206 -23.67 0.59 0.03
CA ASN A 206 -23.86 0.19 -1.37
C ASN A 206 -22.70 0.69 -2.24
N ILE A 207 -21.93 -0.22 -2.84
CA ILE A 207 -20.92 0.13 -3.84
C ILE A 207 -21.65 0.47 -5.14
N THR A 208 -21.79 1.76 -5.42
CA THR A 208 -22.54 2.25 -6.58
C THR A 208 -21.71 2.24 -7.86
N ARG A 209 -20.38 2.41 -7.74
CA ARG A 209 -19.44 2.35 -8.87
C ARG A 209 -18.11 1.75 -8.42
N LEU A 210 -17.51 0.94 -9.30
CA LEU A 210 -16.11 0.54 -9.21
C LEU A 210 -15.54 0.49 -10.61
N ALA A 211 -14.54 1.32 -10.89
CA ALA A 211 -13.87 1.31 -12.18
C ALA A 211 -12.37 1.56 -12.05
N VAL A 212 -11.62 0.86 -12.89
CA VAL A 212 -10.16 0.96 -13.00
C VAL A 212 -9.85 1.26 -14.46
N GLY A 213 -9.03 2.28 -14.68
CA GLY A 213 -8.59 2.69 -16.02
C GLY A 213 -7.97 1.49 -16.74
N GLU A 214 -8.23 1.34 -18.03
CA GLU A 214 -7.97 0.10 -18.76
C GLU A 214 -6.50 -0.38 -18.64
N LYS A 215 -5.56 0.57 -18.71
CA LYS A 215 -4.11 0.35 -18.59
C LYS A 215 -3.65 -0.14 -17.21
N TYR A 216 -4.50 -0.02 -16.19
CA TYR A 216 -4.17 -0.33 -14.79
C TYR A 216 -4.95 -1.52 -14.24
N ARG A 217 -5.70 -2.22 -15.09
CA ARG A 217 -6.42 -3.45 -14.72
C ARG A 217 -5.44 -4.60 -14.48
N ASN A 218 -5.87 -5.59 -13.70
CA ASN A 218 -5.05 -6.75 -13.28
C ASN A 218 -3.79 -6.41 -12.46
N ALA A 219 -3.64 -5.18 -11.99
CA ALA A 219 -2.53 -4.73 -11.15
C ALA A 219 -2.90 -4.59 -9.66
N GLY A 220 -4.03 -5.18 -9.22
CA GLY A 220 -4.49 -5.09 -7.82
C GLY A 220 -5.16 -3.78 -7.42
N VAL A 221 -5.41 -2.86 -8.37
CA VAL A 221 -6.06 -1.56 -8.09
C VAL A 221 -7.46 -1.74 -7.49
N ALA A 222 -8.30 -2.58 -8.11
CA ALA A 222 -9.65 -2.85 -7.62
C ALA A 222 -9.65 -3.52 -6.24
N THR A 223 -8.65 -4.38 -5.99
CA THR A 223 -8.46 -5.04 -4.69
C THR A 223 -8.29 -4.01 -3.58
N LYS A 224 -7.35 -3.05 -3.75
CA LYS A 224 -7.12 -2.00 -2.74
C LYS A 224 -8.32 -1.07 -2.56
N LEU A 225 -9.07 -0.79 -3.64
CA LEU A 225 -10.29 0.01 -3.56
C LEU A 225 -11.37 -0.69 -2.71
N ILE A 226 -11.58 -2.00 -2.91
CA ILE A 226 -12.53 -2.79 -2.12
C ILE A 226 -12.06 -2.91 -0.65
N ASP A 227 -10.77 -3.15 -0.41
CA ASP A 227 -10.22 -3.17 0.95
C ASP A 227 -10.43 -1.85 1.69
N LYS A 228 -10.34 -0.71 0.99
CA LYS A 228 -10.66 0.59 1.56
C LYS A 228 -12.12 0.67 2.00
N VAL A 229 -13.07 0.19 1.18
CA VAL A 229 -14.49 0.16 1.54
C VAL A 229 -14.72 -0.72 2.77
N PHE A 230 -14.03 -1.84 2.90
CA PHE A 230 -14.18 -2.70 4.08
C PHE A 230 -13.58 -2.09 5.35
N SER A 231 -12.42 -1.44 5.22
CA SER A 231 -11.85 -0.68 6.33
C SER A 231 -12.75 0.49 6.74
N TYR A 232 -13.41 1.14 5.77
CA TYR A 232 -14.44 2.14 6.05
C TYR A 232 -15.63 1.52 6.78
N ALA A 233 -16.20 0.43 6.24
CA ALA A 233 -17.34 -0.28 6.80
C ALA A 233 -17.12 -0.71 8.27
N ARG A 234 -15.96 -1.29 8.59
CA ARG A 234 -15.61 -1.63 9.98
C ARG A 234 -15.53 -0.40 10.87
N LYS A 235 -14.90 0.68 10.39
CA LYS A 235 -14.75 1.92 11.16
C LYS A 235 -16.09 2.60 11.43
N THR A 236 -17.00 2.58 10.47
CA THR A 236 -18.34 3.18 10.58
C THR A 236 -19.41 2.20 11.08
N LYS A 237 -19.01 0.96 11.41
CA LYS A 237 -19.89 -0.11 11.91
C LYS A 237 -21.06 -0.42 10.98
N LEU A 238 -20.80 -0.49 9.68
CA LEU A 238 -21.79 -1.01 8.72
C LEU A 238 -22.01 -2.50 8.99
N SER A 239 -23.27 -2.91 9.04
CA SER A 239 -23.70 -4.31 9.17
C SER A 239 -23.41 -5.10 7.88
N PHE A 240 -23.51 -4.44 6.72
CA PHE A 240 -23.19 -5.04 5.44
C PHE A 240 -22.81 -4.02 4.36
N VAL A 241 -22.18 -4.53 3.30
CA VAL A 241 -21.99 -3.82 2.04
C VAL A 241 -22.59 -4.64 0.92
N THR A 242 -23.41 -4.03 0.07
CA THR A 242 -24.06 -4.64 -1.09
C THR A 242 -23.65 -3.95 -2.40
N LEU A 243 -23.87 -4.62 -3.52
CA LEU A 243 -23.65 -4.11 -4.86
C LEU A 243 -24.52 -4.83 -5.89
N GLU A 244 -24.74 -4.16 -7.01
CA GLU A 244 -25.29 -4.76 -8.22
C GLU A 244 -24.21 -4.95 -9.29
N VAL A 245 -24.17 -6.14 -9.90
CA VAL A 245 -23.25 -6.46 -11.01
C VAL A 245 -23.98 -7.20 -12.13
N ARG A 246 -23.68 -6.84 -13.39
CA ARG A 246 -24.18 -7.54 -14.59
C ARG A 246 -23.89 -9.04 -14.49
N THR A 247 -24.91 -9.87 -14.73
CA THR A 247 -24.77 -11.34 -14.71
C THR A 247 -23.67 -11.85 -15.67
N SER A 248 -23.46 -11.18 -16.80
CA SER A 248 -22.41 -11.50 -17.77
C SER A 248 -21.00 -11.11 -17.33
N ASN A 249 -20.84 -10.22 -16.34
CA ASN A 249 -19.54 -9.72 -15.90
C ASN A 249 -18.85 -10.70 -14.92
N GLN A 250 -18.51 -11.88 -15.43
CA GLN A 250 -17.92 -12.98 -14.65
C GLN A 250 -16.59 -12.61 -13.99
N LYS A 251 -15.84 -11.67 -14.58
CA LYS A 251 -14.59 -11.15 -13.97
C LYS A 251 -14.89 -10.37 -12.68
N ALA A 252 -15.85 -9.46 -12.71
CA ALA A 252 -16.26 -8.70 -11.52
C ALA A 252 -16.92 -9.60 -10.47
N VAL A 253 -17.82 -10.50 -10.89
CA VAL A 253 -18.44 -11.49 -9.98
C VAL A 253 -17.38 -12.33 -9.27
N SER A 254 -16.36 -12.82 -10.00
CA SER A 254 -15.27 -13.60 -9.41
C SER A 254 -14.41 -12.76 -8.45
N LEU A 255 -14.17 -11.49 -8.76
CA LEU A 255 -13.48 -10.56 -7.86
C LEU A 255 -14.26 -10.39 -6.56
N TYR A 256 -15.56 -10.11 -6.63
CA TYR A 256 -16.39 -9.90 -5.45
C TYR A 256 -16.49 -11.17 -4.58
N LYS A 257 -16.62 -12.36 -5.18
CA LYS A 257 -16.61 -13.63 -4.45
C LYS A 257 -15.31 -13.83 -3.64
N LYS A 258 -14.15 -13.49 -4.21
CA LYS A 258 -12.85 -13.56 -3.49
C LYS A 258 -12.82 -12.66 -2.25
N PHE A 259 -13.62 -11.60 -2.26
CA PHE A 259 -13.75 -10.66 -1.16
C PHE A 259 -14.87 -11.01 -0.16
N GLY A 260 -15.47 -12.20 -0.28
CA GLY A 260 -16.50 -12.68 0.63
C GLY A 260 -17.89 -12.12 0.36
N PHE A 261 -18.14 -11.57 -0.84
CA PHE A 261 -19.50 -11.25 -1.26
C PHE A 261 -20.22 -12.52 -1.72
N GLU A 262 -21.44 -12.69 -1.26
CA GLU A 262 -22.35 -13.78 -1.63
C GLU A 262 -23.49 -13.25 -2.48
N VAL A 263 -24.04 -14.08 -3.38
CA VAL A 263 -25.19 -13.71 -4.20
C VAL A 263 -26.46 -13.84 -3.36
N GLU A 264 -27.21 -12.75 -3.20
CA GLU A 264 -28.46 -12.75 -2.41
C GLU A 264 -29.71 -12.74 -3.28
N GLY A 265 -29.58 -12.32 -4.52
CA GLY A 265 -30.71 -12.22 -5.42
C GLY A 265 -30.31 -11.77 -6.81
N GLN A 266 -31.33 -11.67 -7.66
CA GLN A 266 -31.18 -11.24 -9.03
C GLN A 266 -32.31 -10.27 -9.39
N ARG A 267 -31.95 -9.12 -9.96
CA ARG A 267 -32.90 -8.16 -10.51
C ARG A 267 -33.01 -8.37 -12.01
N LYS A 268 -34.20 -8.75 -12.47
CA LYS A 268 -34.48 -8.91 -13.90
C LYS A 268 -34.47 -7.57 -14.62
N ASN A 269 -33.88 -7.51 -15.81
CA ASN A 269 -33.84 -6.32 -16.67
C ASN A 269 -33.37 -5.04 -15.95
N PHE A 270 -32.45 -5.18 -14.99
CA PHE A 270 -32.01 -4.07 -14.15
C PHE A 270 -31.14 -3.07 -14.90
N TYR A 271 -30.18 -3.58 -15.68
CA TYR A 271 -29.37 -2.74 -16.54
C TYR A 271 -30.10 -2.49 -17.86
N VAL A 272 -29.83 -1.32 -18.42
CA VAL A 272 -30.25 -0.95 -19.78
C VAL A 272 -29.01 -0.73 -20.64
N ASN A 273 -29.17 -0.87 -21.96
CA ASN A 273 -28.10 -0.69 -22.96
C ASN A 273 -26.83 -1.54 -22.70
N PRO A 274 -26.84 -2.85 -22.99
CA PRO A 274 -27.99 -3.69 -23.33
C PRO A 274 -28.83 -4.02 -22.07
N THR A 275 -30.10 -4.38 -22.29
CA THR A 275 -30.97 -4.89 -21.21
C THR A 275 -30.38 -6.16 -20.64
N GLU A 276 -30.15 -6.19 -19.33
CA GLU A 276 -29.52 -7.32 -18.66
C GLU A 276 -29.90 -7.40 -17.19
N ASP A 277 -29.93 -8.61 -16.68
CA ASP A 277 -30.11 -8.90 -15.26
C ASP A 277 -28.88 -8.50 -14.44
N ALA A 278 -29.13 -8.11 -13.19
CA ALA A 278 -28.10 -7.85 -12.19
C ALA A 278 -28.13 -8.89 -11.09
N LEU A 279 -26.97 -9.39 -10.69
CA LEU A 279 -26.80 -10.08 -9.41
C LEU A 279 -26.69 -9.03 -8.31
N ILE A 280 -27.45 -9.22 -7.24
CA ILE A 280 -27.25 -8.53 -5.97
C ILE A 280 -26.25 -9.36 -5.19
N MET A 281 -25.12 -8.75 -4.84
CA MET A 281 -24.08 -9.40 -4.05
C MET A 281 -23.83 -8.64 -2.76
N THR A 282 -23.80 -9.34 -1.63
CA THR A 282 -23.69 -8.72 -0.30
C THR A 282 -22.61 -9.41 0.53
N ARG A 283 -21.87 -8.61 1.29
CA ARG A 283 -20.95 -9.06 2.33
C ARG A 283 -21.38 -8.47 3.68
N ARG A 284 -21.41 -9.30 4.72
CA ARG A 284 -21.68 -8.88 6.11
C ARG A 284 -20.39 -8.73 6.93
N PHE A 285 -20.43 -7.94 8.00
CA PHE A 285 -19.31 -7.69 8.91
C PHE A 285 -19.60 -8.16 10.33
#